data_AF-A0A5S3UQW4-F1
#
_entry.id   AF-A0A5S3UQW4-F1
#
_cell.length_a   1.000
_cell.length_b   1.000
_cell.length_c   1.000
_cell.angle_alpha   90.00
_cell.angle_beta   90.00
_cell.angle_gamma   90.00
#
_symmetry.space_group_name_H-M   'P 1'
#
loop_
_entity.id
_entity.type
_entity.pdbx_description
1 polymer ?
#
loop_
_entity_poly.entity_id
_entity_poly.type
_entity_poly.pdbx_seq_one_letter_code
_entity_poly.pdbx_strand_id
1 'polypeptide(L)'
;MELQENTPLNLPLFKLDDNLAERDIAQPDLTLEVILDANLLANLCQNPAPEQSVSIPLEGYQVSNIEHQVAEVLSHGHQAQLLLNHGPVLSAVLSCESEVVFVSPPMEMMPTFDLGLDDEEDE
;
A
#
# COMPACT_ATOMS: atom_id res chain seq x y z
N MET A 1 -6.05 9.33 4.00
CA MET A 1 -6.37 8.99 2.59
C MET A 1 -7.78 8.42 2.58
N GLU A 2 -8.63 8.84 1.64
CA GLU A 2 -9.98 8.25 1.47
C GLU A 2 -9.88 6.98 0.61
N LEU A 3 -10.62 5.95 0.99
CA LEU A 3 -10.64 4.66 0.30
C LEU A 3 -11.96 4.51 -0.45
N GLN A 4 -11.92 4.56 -1.78
CA GLN A 4 -13.08 4.39 -2.64
C GLN A 4 -12.78 3.37 -3.75
N GLU A 5 -13.81 2.69 -4.25
CA GLU A 5 -13.66 1.70 -5.32
C GLU A 5 -13.12 2.36 -6.59
N ASN A 6 -12.27 1.65 -7.33
CA ASN A 6 -11.60 2.11 -8.54
C ASN A 6 -10.67 3.31 -8.31
N THR A 7 -10.31 3.61 -7.07
CA THR A 7 -9.31 4.64 -6.74
C THR A 7 -7.91 4.02 -6.70
N PRO A 8 -6.90 4.66 -7.31
CA PRO A 8 -5.52 4.21 -7.18
C PRO A 8 -4.99 4.53 -5.78
N LEU A 9 -4.56 3.48 -5.07
CA LEU A 9 -3.78 3.57 -3.85
C LEU A 9 -2.30 3.59 -4.22
N ASN A 10 -1.63 4.69 -3.88
CA ASN A 10 -0.20 4.90 -4.12
C ASN A 10 0.57 4.80 -2.81
N LEU A 11 1.54 3.90 -2.75
CA LEU A 11 2.37 3.67 -1.57
C LEU A 11 3.84 3.89 -1.91
N PRO A 12 4.54 4.82 -1.22
CA PRO A 12 5.98 4.99 -1.41
C PRO A 12 6.71 3.77 -0.85
N LEU A 13 7.66 3.25 -1.62
CA LEU A 13 8.45 2.09 -1.24
C LEU A 13 9.92 2.46 -1.11
N PHE A 14 10.54 1.95 -0.05
CA PHE A 14 11.93 2.13 0.29
C PHE A 14 12.59 0.77 0.42
N LYS A 15 13.79 0.61 -0.12
CA LYS A 15 14.59 -0.58 0.04
C LYS A 15 14.86 -0.82 1.52
N LEU A 16 14.58 -2.03 1.98
CA LEU A 16 14.86 -2.46 3.33
C LEU A 16 16.35 -2.80 3.43
N ASP A 17 17.14 -1.84 3.91
CA ASP A 17 18.56 -2.00 4.22
C ASP A 17 18.96 -1.23 5.49
N ASP A 18 20.24 -1.30 5.84
CA ASP A 18 20.77 -0.69 7.07
C ASP A 18 20.63 0.83 7.12
N ASN A 19 20.40 1.49 5.98
CA ASN A 19 20.26 2.96 5.90
C ASN A 19 18.79 3.40 5.92
N LEU A 20 17.82 2.49 6.00
CA LEU A 20 16.39 2.81 5.91
C LEU A 20 15.96 3.93 6.87
N ALA A 21 16.49 3.92 8.09
CA ALA A 21 16.16 4.91 9.13
C ALA A 21 16.63 6.34 8.80
N GLU A 22 17.58 6.49 7.88
CA GLU A 22 18.16 7.78 7.45
C GLU A 22 17.55 8.29 6.14
N ARG A 23 16.63 7.55 5.53
CA ARG A 23 16.02 7.87 4.24
C ARG A 23 15.06 9.06 4.37
N ASP A 24 15.08 9.92 3.35
CA ASP A 24 14.09 10.98 3.22
C ASP A 24 12.76 10.39 2.73
N ILE A 25 11.71 10.52 3.54
CA ILE A 25 10.36 10.04 3.23
C ILE A 25 9.82 10.69 1.94
N ALA A 26 10.29 11.89 1.59
CA ALA A 26 9.89 12.56 0.35
C ALA A 26 10.55 11.99 -0.92
N GLN A 27 11.53 11.09 -0.78
CA GLN A 27 12.28 10.51 -1.90
C GLN A 27 12.27 8.97 -1.86
N PRO A 28 11.13 8.34 -2.23
CA PRO A 28 11.04 6.89 -2.31
C PRO A 28 11.86 6.31 -3.47
N ASP A 29 12.30 5.05 -3.34
CA ASP A 29 13.01 4.31 -4.39
C ASP A 29 12.10 3.97 -5.58
N LEU A 30 10.83 3.71 -5.28
CA LEU A 30 9.77 3.47 -6.25
C LEU A 30 8.39 3.71 -5.58
N THR A 31 7.35 3.75 -6.39
CA THR A 31 5.96 3.85 -5.94
C THR A 31 5.22 2.58 -6.35
N LEU A 32 4.53 1.96 -5.40
CA LEU A 32 3.55 0.90 -5.66
C LEU A 32 2.18 1.53 -5.90
N GLU A 33 1.56 1.18 -7.01
CA GLU A 33 0.21 1.59 -7.37
C GLU A 33 -0.68 0.35 -7.45
N VAL A 34 -1.81 0.37 -6.74
CA VAL A 34 -2.84 -0.67 -6.80
C VAL A 34 -4.21 -0.04 -6.94
N ILE A 35 -5.04 -0.59 -7.84
CA ILE A 35 -6.44 -0.17 -7.96
C ILE A 35 -7.25 -0.88 -6.89
N LEU A 36 -7.98 -0.09 -6.09
CA LEU A 36 -8.83 -0.60 -5.02
C LEU A 36 -10.11 -1.20 -5.62
N ASP A 37 -10.13 -2.52 -5.78
CA ASP A 37 -11.37 -3.24 -6.11
C ASP A 37 -12.22 -3.53 -4.86
N ALA A 38 -13.45 -4.00 -5.06
CA ALA A 38 -14.37 -4.31 -3.97
C ALA A 38 -13.82 -5.37 -2.99
N ASN A 39 -13.04 -6.35 -3.47
CA ASN A 39 -12.46 -7.39 -2.62
C ASN A 39 -11.35 -6.82 -1.74
N LEU A 40 -10.47 -6.01 -2.31
CA LEU A 40 -9.38 -5.36 -1.61
C LEU A 40 -9.93 -4.39 -0.57
N LEU A 41 -10.93 -3.59 -0.91
CA LEU A 41 -11.62 -2.71 0.04
C LEU A 41 -12.24 -3.49 1.20
N ALA A 42 -12.94 -4.59 0.93
CA ALA A 42 -13.49 -5.44 1.98
C ALA A 42 -12.40 -5.99 2.91
N ASN A 43 -11.21 -6.32 2.38
CA ASN A 43 -10.07 -6.72 3.19
C ASN A 43 -9.49 -5.57 4.02
N LEU A 44 -9.41 -4.36 3.47
CA LEU A 44 -8.92 -3.17 4.17
C LEU A 44 -9.85 -2.69 5.30
N CYS A 45 -11.13 -3.03 5.24
CA CYS A 45 -12.12 -2.75 6.29
C CYS A 45 -12.02 -3.69 7.50
N GLN A 46 -11.15 -4.69 7.47
CA GLN A 46 -10.91 -5.53 8.65
C GLN A 46 -10.26 -4.70 9.77
N ASN A 47 -10.62 -4.99 11.02
CA ASN A 47 -9.94 -4.41 12.18
C ASN A 47 -9.24 -5.54 12.94
N PRO A 48 -7.98 -5.87 12.59
CA PRO A 48 -7.21 -6.90 13.28
C PRO A 48 -7.10 -6.57 14.77
N ALA A 49 -7.00 -7.57 15.64
CA ALA A 49 -6.70 -7.33 17.05
C ALA A 49 -5.30 -6.68 17.21
N PRO A 50 -4.99 -5.99 18.32
CA PRO A 50 -3.73 -5.27 18.52
C PRO A 50 -2.45 -6.06 18.21
N GLU A 51 -2.46 -7.37 18.47
CA GLU A 51 -1.31 -8.27 18.27
C GLU A 51 -1.38 -9.05 16.94
N GLN A 52 -2.28 -8.66 16.03
CA GLN A 52 -2.52 -9.34 14.76
C GLN A 52 -2.28 -8.40 13.58
N SER A 53 -1.68 -8.97 12.53
CA SER A 53 -1.55 -8.33 11.22
C SER A 53 -2.18 -9.24 10.16
N VAL A 54 -2.92 -8.66 9.23
CA VAL A 54 -3.46 -9.37 8.06
C VAL A 54 -2.58 -9.08 6.86
N SER A 55 -2.10 -10.13 6.19
CA SER A 55 -1.35 -10.02 4.94
C SER A 55 -2.29 -10.26 3.76
N ILE A 56 -2.33 -9.31 2.84
CA ILE A 56 -3.21 -9.32 1.67
C ILE A 56 -2.31 -9.33 0.42
N PRO A 57 -2.14 -10.49 -0.26
CA PRO A 57 -1.36 -10.53 -1.49
C PRO A 57 -2.04 -9.73 -2.60
N LEU A 58 -1.26 -9.02 -3.41
CA LEU A 58 -1.76 -8.26 -4.55
C LEU A 58 -1.61 -9.06 -5.84
N GLU A 59 -2.71 -9.33 -6.51
CA GLU A 59 -2.72 -10.02 -7.82
C GLU A 59 -2.49 -9.06 -9.00
N GLY A 60 -2.88 -7.79 -8.84
CA GLY A 60 -2.71 -6.75 -9.85
C GLY A 60 -2.19 -5.46 -9.23
N TYR A 61 -0.98 -5.06 -9.62
CA TYR A 61 -0.36 -3.82 -9.18
C TYR A 61 0.62 -3.32 -10.25
N GLN A 62 1.03 -2.05 -10.12
CA GLN A 62 2.05 -1.44 -10.95
C GLN A 62 3.13 -0.82 -10.07
N VAL A 63 4.35 -0.75 -10.59
CA VAL A 63 5.46 -0.03 -9.97
C VAL A 63 5.89 1.11 -10.87
N SER A 64 6.05 2.29 -10.30
CA SER A 64 6.38 3.52 -11.02
C SER A 64 7.44 4.33 -10.27
N ASN A 65 7.92 5.43 -10.88
CA ASN A 65 8.94 6.32 -10.31
C ASN A 65 10.21 5.58 -9.83
N ILE A 66 10.63 4.57 -10.61
CA ILE A 66 11.70 3.65 -10.25
C ILE A 66 13.05 4.35 -10.38
N GLU A 67 13.82 4.41 -9.30
CA GLU A 67 15.22 4.84 -9.36
C GLU A 67 16.04 3.91 -10.27
N HIS A 68 16.99 4.47 -11.03
CA HIS A 68 17.77 3.72 -12.02
C HIS A 68 18.49 2.49 -11.43
N GLN A 69 18.94 2.58 -10.19
CA GLN A 69 19.61 1.50 -9.46
C GLN A 69 18.69 0.34 -9.04
N VAL A 70 17.38 0.52 -9.13
CA VAL A 70 16.35 -0.46 -8.73
C VAL A 70 15.74 -1.19 -9.93
N ALA A 71 15.80 -0.60 -11.13
CA ALA A 71 15.17 -1.14 -12.32
C ALA A 71 15.61 -2.59 -12.66
N GLU A 72 16.90 -2.90 -12.49
CA GLU A 72 17.44 -4.26 -12.72
C GLU A 72 16.93 -5.27 -11.69
N VAL A 73 16.69 -4.85 -10.46
CA VAL A 73 16.14 -5.72 -9.40
C VAL A 73 14.71 -6.15 -9.77
N LEU A 74 13.91 -5.22 -10.27
CA LEU A 74 12.49 -5.45 -10.60
C LEU A 74 12.29 -6.29 -11.87
N SER A 75 13.29 -6.37 -12.77
CA SER A 75 13.17 -7.14 -14.02
C SER A 75 13.17 -8.66 -13.81
N HIS A 76 13.55 -9.14 -12.63
CA HIS A 76 13.66 -10.56 -12.30
C HIS A 76 12.39 -11.14 -11.66
N GLY A 77 11.28 -10.38 -11.63
CA GLY A 77 10.05 -10.82 -10.97
C GLY A 77 9.98 -10.35 -9.52
N HIS A 78 8.77 -10.03 -9.10
CA HIS A 78 8.47 -9.43 -7.80
C HIS A 78 7.03 -9.73 -7.39
N GLN A 79 6.77 -9.75 -6.09
CA GLN A 79 5.44 -9.94 -5.51
C GLN A 79 5.17 -8.84 -4.50
N ALA A 80 3.98 -8.23 -4.59
CA ALA A 80 3.52 -7.23 -3.64
C ALA A 80 2.46 -7.80 -2.69
N GLN A 81 2.47 -7.31 -1.47
CA GLN A 81 1.43 -7.57 -0.47
C GLN A 81 1.20 -6.33 0.37
N LEU A 82 -0.03 -6.17 0.86
CA LEU A 82 -0.37 -5.19 1.88
C LEU A 82 -0.39 -5.85 3.26
N LEU A 83 0.04 -5.10 4.26
CA LEU A 83 -0.03 -5.47 5.66
C LEU A 83 -0.99 -4.51 6.36
N LEU A 84 -2.10 -5.06 6.85
CA LEU A 84 -3.09 -4.33 7.63
C LEU A 84 -2.89 -4.65 9.12
N ASN A 85 -2.63 -3.61 9.91
CA ASN A 85 -2.43 -3.69 11.35
C ASN A 85 -3.63 -3.08 12.10
N HIS A 86 -3.70 -3.36 13.40
CA HIS A 86 -4.73 -2.80 14.28
C HIS A 86 -4.73 -1.27 14.29
N GLY A 87 -5.93 -0.68 14.22
CA GLY A 87 -6.12 0.76 14.06
C GLY A 87 -5.70 1.13 12.65
N PRO A 88 -6.65 1.19 11.69
CA PRO A 88 -6.52 0.93 10.25
C PRO A 88 -5.22 1.43 9.61
N VAL A 89 -4.11 0.75 9.91
CA VAL A 89 -2.76 1.14 9.51
C VAL A 89 -2.32 0.16 8.45
N LEU A 90 -2.00 0.71 7.29
CA LEU A 90 -1.64 -0.04 6.11
C LEU A 90 -0.18 0.19 5.77
N SER A 91 0.54 -0.87 5.44
CA SER A 91 1.83 -0.78 4.75
C SER A 91 1.89 -1.74 3.57
N ALA A 92 2.86 -1.57 2.71
CA ALA A 92 3.16 -2.47 1.61
C ALA A 92 4.53 -3.11 1.79
N VAL A 93 4.65 -4.33 1.27
CA VAL A 93 5.91 -5.03 1.09
C VAL A 93 5.99 -5.51 -0.35
N LEU A 94 7.12 -5.23 -0.99
CA LEU A 94 7.45 -5.76 -2.31
C LEU A 94 8.69 -6.63 -2.19
N SER A 95 8.54 -7.93 -2.45
CA SER A 95 9.62 -8.91 -2.39
C SER A 95 10.08 -9.24 -3.81
N CYS A 96 11.36 -9.08 -4.08
CA CYS A 96 11.99 -9.45 -5.35
C CYS A 96 12.66 -10.83 -5.24
N GLU A 97 12.83 -11.54 -6.36
CA GLU A 97 13.50 -12.84 -6.38
C GLU A 97 14.96 -12.79 -5.92
N SER A 98 15.61 -11.63 -6.07
CA SER A 98 16.99 -11.36 -5.67
C SER A 98 17.20 -11.12 -4.17
N GLU A 99 16.23 -11.53 -3.34
CA GLU A 99 16.20 -11.31 -1.88
C GLU A 99 16.13 -9.84 -1.45
N VAL A 100 16.02 -8.91 -2.42
CA VAL A 100 15.77 -7.50 -2.14
C VAL A 100 14.31 -7.31 -1.76
N VAL A 101 14.07 -6.58 -0.68
CA VAL A 101 12.73 -6.25 -0.18
C VAL A 101 12.58 -4.74 -0.12
N PHE A 102 11.41 -4.25 -0.54
CA PHE A 102 11.01 -2.86 -0.35
C PHE A 102 9.81 -2.81 0.58
N VAL A 103 9.75 -1.77 1.42
CA VAL A 103 8.70 -1.56 2.40
C VAL A 103 8.17 -0.13 2.33
N SER A 104 6.88 0.05 2.59
CA SER A 104 6.32 1.39 2.79
C SER A 104 6.32 1.74 4.27
N PRO A 105 6.37 3.03 4.62
CA PRO A 105 6.01 3.46 5.97
C PRO A 105 4.56 3.06 6.27
N PRO A 106 4.21 2.90 7.56
CA PRO A 106 2.83 2.71 7.97
C PRO A 106 2.02 3.97 7.65
N MET A 107 0.88 3.78 7.00
CA MET A 107 -0.06 4.83 6.63
C MET A 107 -1.37 4.63 7.37
N GLU A 108 -1.80 5.65 8.11
CA GLU A 108 -3.12 5.65 8.72
C GLU A 108 -4.19 5.84 7.63
N MET A 109 -5.07 4.86 7.52
CA MET A 109 -6.21 4.89 6.63
C MET A 109 -7.42 5.32 7.43
N MET A 110 -8.09 6.37 6.97
CA MET A 110 -9.40 6.73 7.51
C MET A 110 -10.42 6.21 6.51
N PRO A 111 -11.09 5.07 6.76
CA PRO A 111 -12.18 4.65 5.90
C PRO A 111 -13.30 5.69 6.02
N THR A 112 -13.52 6.44 4.95
CA THR A 112 -14.69 7.32 4.83
C THR A 112 -15.87 6.44 4.47
N PHE A 113 -16.70 6.14 5.46
CA PHE A 113 -18.00 5.53 5.22
C PHE A 113 -18.92 6.65 4.74
N ASP A 114 -19.22 6.67 3.45
CA ASP A 114 -20.31 7.50 2.93
C ASP A 114 -21.61 6.95 3.52
N LEU A 115 -22.21 7.72 4.45
CA LEU A 115 -23.48 7.36 5.09
C LEU A 115 -24.68 7.60 4.16
N GLY A 116 -24.47 8.06 2.91
CA GLY A 116 -25.56 8.47 2.02
C GLY A 116 -26.33 9.65 2.60
N LEU A 117 -25.66 10.50 3.38
CA LEU A 117 -26.20 11.76 3.91
C LEU A 117 -25.93 12.93 2.94
N ASP A 118 -25.71 12.64 1.66
CA ASP A 118 -26.04 13.61 0.64
C ASP A 118 -27.57 13.63 0.58
N ASP A 119 -28.13 14.50 1.42
CA ASP A 119 -29.54 14.80 1.46
C ASP A 119 -30.03 15.05 0.01
N GLU A 120 -30.86 14.14 -0.51
CA GLU A 120 -31.88 14.50 -1.48
C GLU A 120 -32.90 15.44 -0.81
N GLU A 121 -32.43 16.61 -0.37
CA GLU A 121 -33.24 17.78 -0.05
C GLU A 121 -32.87 18.86 -1.05
N ASP A 122 -33.46 18.78 -2.25
CA ASP A 122 -33.87 19.94 -3.06
C ASP A 122 -34.47 19.44 -4.40
N GLU A 123 -35.76 19.07 -4.39
CA GLU A 123 -36.82 19.58 -5.31
C GLU A 123 -38.20 18.92 -5.06
#